data_AF-A0A1I3HKT3-F1
#
_entry.id   AF-A0A1I3HKT3-F1
#
_cell.length_a   1.000
_cell.length_b   1.000
_cell.length_c   1.000
_cell.angle_alpha   90.00
_cell.angle_beta   90.00
_cell.angle_gamma   90.00
#
_symmetry.space_group_name_H-M   'P 1'
#
loop_
_entity.id
_entity.type
_entity.pdbx_description
1 polymer ?
#
loop_
_entity_poly.entity_id
_entity_poly.type
_entity_poly.pdbx_seq_one_letter_code
_entity_poly.pdbx_strand_id
1 'polypeptide(L)'
;MLRGINGQIIFEDREDSIKLLETIKRYREESGYEIYGYCLMNNHIHLLIKEGCEELSTVFRRIGAKYVYWYNRKYNRRGHLFQDRYKSEVVEDDGYLLTVLRYIHQNPLKACIIKNIEQYPWSSYQEYIGKKDICETAFPLSIFSKDNKKAVKLFKDFHAKENQDHCLDYEDTFRINDLEAAEIIKKSAEIDSTNKVQSFDKEHRNKLIKEFKKKGLSIRQIERLTGVSFGVIRRL
;
A
#
# COMPACT_ATOMS: atom_id res chain seq x y z
N MET A 1 3.07 -1.67 -4.84
CA MET A 1 3.65 -1.22 -3.55
C MET A 1 4.16 -2.42 -2.75
N LEU A 2 5.37 -2.34 -2.16
CA LEU A 2 5.85 -3.27 -1.10
C LEU A 2 5.90 -2.54 0.24
N ARG A 3 5.53 -3.19 1.35
CA ARG A 3 5.46 -2.59 2.69
C ARG A 3 6.14 -3.48 3.73
N GLY A 4 6.83 -2.87 4.69
CA GLY A 4 7.42 -3.55 5.84
C GLY A 4 6.36 -4.23 6.70
N ILE A 5 6.67 -5.41 7.24
CA ILE A 5 5.78 -6.09 8.19
C ILE A 5 5.51 -5.18 9.40
N ASN A 6 4.25 -5.11 9.82
CA ASN A 6 3.77 -4.22 10.89
C ASN A 6 4.05 -2.73 10.63
N GLY A 7 4.21 -2.32 9.37
CA GLY A 7 4.58 -0.94 9.02
C GLY A 7 5.96 -0.53 9.51
N GLN A 8 6.83 -1.49 9.84
CA GLN A 8 8.19 -1.22 10.31
C GLN A 8 9.02 -0.47 9.26
N ILE A 9 10.00 0.27 9.73
CA ILE A 9 11.01 0.90 8.88
C ILE A 9 11.77 -0.21 8.12
N ILE A 10 11.91 -0.01 6.81
CA ILE A 10 12.68 -0.88 5.90
C ILE A 10 13.86 -0.15 5.26
N PHE A 11 14.03 1.15 5.57
CA PHE A 11 15.19 1.98 5.26
C PHE A 11 15.58 2.75 6.52
N GLU A 12 16.51 2.18 7.30
CA GLU A 12 17.04 2.80 8.52
C GLU A 12 18.09 3.87 8.17
N ASP A 13 18.83 3.66 7.07
CA ASP A 13 19.81 4.62 6.57
C ASP A 13 19.84 4.69 5.03
N ARG A 14 20.72 5.56 4.52
CA ARG A 14 20.86 5.83 3.08
C ARG A 14 21.31 4.62 2.27
N GLU A 15 22.14 3.75 2.84
CA GLU A 15 22.66 2.58 2.13
C GLU A 15 21.54 1.59 1.80
N ASP A 16 20.51 1.50 2.65
CA ASP A 16 19.34 0.64 2.41
C ASP A 16 18.61 1.03 1.13
N SER A 17 18.32 2.32 0.97
CA SER A 17 17.67 2.85 -0.22
C SER A 17 18.51 2.65 -1.47
N ILE A 18 19.82 2.90 -1.38
CA ILE A 18 20.77 2.63 -2.48
C ILE A 18 20.73 1.15 -2.83
N LYS A 19 20.77 0.27 -1.83
CA LYS A 19 20.85 -1.17 -2.09
C LYS A 19 19.59 -1.71 -2.76
N LEU A 20 18.43 -1.21 -2.37
CA LEU A 20 17.19 -1.59 -3.03
C LEU A 20 17.17 -1.10 -4.49
N LEU A 21 17.56 0.15 -4.75
CA LEU A 21 17.63 0.69 -6.11
C LEU A 21 18.62 -0.08 -6.99
N GLU A 22 19.80 -0.43 -6.47
CA GLU A 22 20.75 -1.30 -7.18
C GLU A 22 20.13 -2.66 -7.52
N THR A 23 19.39 -3.24 -6.58
CA THR A 23 18.74 -4.54 -6.75
C THR A 23 17.65 -4.45 -7.83
N ILE A 24 16.85 -3.39 -7.80
CA ILE A 24 15.84 -3.10 -8.82
C ILE A 24 16.50 -2.86 -10.17
N LYS A 25 17.60 -2.11 -10.24
CA LYS A 25 18.30 -1.85 -11.50
C LYS A 25 18.86 -3.13 -12.12
N ARG A 26 19.48 -3.97 -11.31
CA ARG A 26 19.98 -5.28 -11.75
C ARG A 26 18.87 -6.15 -12.36
N TYR A 27 17.76 -6.32 -11.65
CA TYR A 27 16.68 -7.18 -12.16
C TYR A 27 15.94 -6.55 -13.34
N ARG A 28 15.99 -5.22 -13.50
CA ARG A 28 15.52 -4.54 -14.71
C ARG A 28 16.30 -5.00 -15.93
N GLU A 29 17.63 -5.04 -15.83
CA GLU A 29 18.52 -5.49 -16.91
C GLU A 29 18.31 -6.98 -17.23
N GLU A 30 18.08 -7.82 -16.22
CA GLU A 30 17.86 -9.26 -16.40
C GLU A 30 16.45 -9.59 -16.95
N SER A 31 15.43 -8.82 -16.58
CA SER A 31 14.01 -9.17 -16.82
C SER A 31 13.32 -8.29 -17.86
N GLY A 32 13.94 -7.17 -18.25
CA GLY A 32 13.47 -6.28 -19.32
C GLY A 32 12.25 -5.41 -18.98
N TYR A 33 11.86 -5.27 -17.72
CA TYR A 33 10.75 -4.38 -17.35
C TYR A 33 11.15 -2.90 -17.47
N GLU A 34 10.16 -2.03 -17.59
CA GLU A 34 10.34 -0.57 -17.61
C GLU A 34 9.84 0.03 -16.31
N ILE A 35 10.55 1.02 -15.76
CA ILE A 35 10.12 1.78 -14.59
C ILE A 35 9.71 3.16 -15.07
N TYR A 36 8.48 3.59 -14.80
CA TYR A 36 8.05 4.95 -15.07
C TYR A 36 8.18 5.83 -13.83
N GLY A 37 7.99 5.30 -12.63
CA GLY A 37 8.22 6.10 -11.42
C GLY A 37 8.40 5.26 -10.17
N TYR A 38 9.07 5.84 -9.19
CA TYR A 38 9.25 5.25 -7.88
C TYR A 38 9.29 6.31 -6.78
N CYS A 39 8.93 5.88 -5.57
CA CYS A 39 9.19 6.62 -4.34
C CYS A 39 9.42 5.62 -3.21
N LEU A 40 10.58 5.71 -2.55
CA LEU A 40 10.91 4.89 -1.38
C LEU A 40 10.59 5.68 -0.13
N MET A 41 9.55 5.27 0.59
CA MET A 41 9.18 5.80 1.90
C MET A 41 9.85 4.95 2.99
N ASN A 42 9.98 5.46 4.21
CA ASN A 42 10.69 4.76 5.29
C ASN A 42 10.21 3.31 5.54
N ASN A 43 8.91 3.02 5.40
CA ASN A 43 8.31 1.71 5.66
C ASN A 43 7.67 1.03 4.43
N HIS A 44 7.69 1.65 3.25
CA HIS A 44 7.12 1.07 2.03
C HIS A 44 7.70 1.70 0.77
N ILE A 45 7.50 1.06 -0.38
CA ILE A 45 7.90 1.59 -1.69
C ILE A 45 6.73 1.60 -2.65
N HIS A 46 6.68 2.65 -3.44
CA HIS A 46 5.80 2.77 -4.60
C HIS A 46 6.59 2.62 -5.88
N LEU A 47 6.03 1.88 -6.83
CA LEU A 47 6.61 1.62 -8.14
C LEU A 47 5.50 1.64 -9.19
N LEU A 48 5.70 2.43 -10.24
CA LEU A 48 4.95 2.37 -11.48
C LEU A 48 5.85 1.66 -12.51
N ILE A 49 5.46 0.44 -12.87
CA ILE A 49 6.28 -0.52 -13.60
C ILE A 49 5.47 -1.12 -14.74
N LYS A 50 6.10 -1.31 -15.89
CA LYS A 50 5.56 -2.05 -17.03
C LYS A 50 6.31 -3.36 -17.15
N GLU A 51 5.55 -4.45 -17.23
CA GLU A 51 6.08 -5.80 -17.34
C GLU A 51 6.96 -5.97 -18.59
N GLY A 52 8.02 -6.77 -18.43
CA GLY A 52 9.00 -7.08 -19.47
C GLY A 52 8.86 -8.52 -19.96
N CYS A 53 9.99 -9.23 -20.02
CA CYS A 53 10.06 -10.61 -20.46
C CYS A 53 9.72 -11.63 -19.35
N GLU A 54 9.82 -11.23 -18.08
CA GLU A 54 9.41 -12.04 -16.93
C GLU A 54 8.21 -11.44 -16.22
N GLU A 55 7.34 -12.33 -15.72
CA GLU A 55 6.22 -11.99 -14.84
C GLU A 55 6.65 -11.14 -13.65
N LEU A 56 5.93 -10.06 -13.36
CA LEU A 56 6.21 -9.18 -12.22
C LEU A 56 6.27 -9.95 -10.90
N SER A 57 5.49 -11.03 -10.77
CA SER A 57 5.52 -11.90 -9.58
C SER A 57 6.88 -12.54 -9.33
N THR A 58 7.58 -12.93 -10.40
CA THR A 58 8.93 -13.49 -10.34
C THR A 58 9.96 -12.41 -10.05
N VAL A 59 9.84 -11.25 -10.71
CA VAL A 59 10.69 -10.08 -10.50
C VAL A 59 10.68 -9.65 -9.04
N PHE A 60 9.49 -9.40 -8.47
CA PHE A 60 9.36 -8.94 -7.08
C PHE A 60 9.80 -9.98 -6.06
N ARG A 61 9.65 -11.28 -6.37
CA ARG A 61 10.21 -12.35 -5.53
C ARG A 61 11.74 -12.29 -5.50
N ARG A 62 12.39 -12.07 -6.63
CA ARG A 62 13.85 -11.94 -6.73
C ARG A 62 14.37 -10.70 -6.01
N ILE A 63 13.75 -9.54 -6.28
CA ILE A 63 14.06 -8.27 -5.59
C ILE A 63 13.92 -8.44 -4.08
N GLY A 64 12.77 -8.95 -3.63
CA GLY A 64 12.47 -9.16 -2.22
C GLY A 64 13.48 -10.10 -1.56
N ALA A 65 13.73 -11.28 -2.13
CA ALA A 65 14.70 -12.23 -1.58
C ALA A 65 16.12 -11.63 -1.47
N LYS A 66 16.58 -10.95 -2.52
CA LYS A 66 17.92 -10.37 -2.55
C LYS A 66 18.09 -9.24 -1.53
N TYR A 67 17.12 -8.33 -1.46
CA TYR A 67 17.14 -7.21 -0.54
C TYR A 67 17.03 -7.67 0.91
N VAL A 68 16.06 -8.56 1.22
CA VAL A 68 15.87 -9.08 2.58
C VAL A 68 17.07 -9.86 3.07
N TYR A 69 17.71 -10.67 2.21
CA TYR A 69 18.94 -11.36 2.57
C TYR A 69 20.05 -10.39 2.97
N TRP A 70 20.25 -9.32 2.19
CA TRP A 70 21.24 -8.30 2.51
C TRP A 70 20.89 -7.52 3.79
N TYR A 71 19.63 -7.06 3.92
CA TYR A 71 19.13 -6.29 5.06
C TYR A 71 19.27 -7.09 6.36
N ASN A 72 18.89 -8.36 6.35
CA ASN A 72 19.02 -9.25 7.50
C ASN A 72 20.47 -9.44 7.92
N ARG A 73 21.41 -9.52 6.96
CA ARG A 73 22.84 -9.58 7.28
C ARG A 73 23.35 -8.28 7.87
N LYS A 74 22.97 -7.12 7.30
CA LYS A 74 23.39 -5.80 7.76
C LYS A 74 22.96 -5.52 9.20
N TYR A 75 21.70 -5.82 9.53
CA TYR A 75 21.10 -5.53 10.84
C TYR A 75 21.10 -6.72 11.80
N ASN A 76 21.80 -7.82 11.48
CA ASN A 76 21.81 -9.07 12.24
C ASN A 76 20.39 -9.58 12.59
N ARG A 77 19.46 -9.43 11.64
CA ARG A 77 18.06 -9.85 11.74
C ARG A 77 17.84 -11.23 11.13
N ARG A 78 16.71 -11.83 11.47
CA ARG A 78 16.20 -13.06 10.86
C ARG A 78 14.72 -12.90 10.53
N GLY A 79 14.24 -13.67 9.55
CA GLY A 79 12.84 -13.70 9.17
C GLY A 79 12.44 -12.70 8.09
N HIS A 80 11.13 -12.43 8.00
CA HIS A 80 10.53 -11.59 6.98
C HIS A 80 10.74 -10.09 7.26
N LEU A 81 10.98 -9.32 6.21
CA LEU A 81 11.03 -7.86 6.25
C LEU A 81 9.73 -7.24 5.74
N PHE A 82 9.19 -7.78 4.64
CA PHE A 82 7.96 -7.33 4.01
C PHE A 82 6.74 -8.06 4.57
N GLN A 83 5.60 -7.36 4.62
CA GLN A 83 4.36 -7.85 5.22
C GLN A 83 3.73 -9.00 4.41
N ASP A 84 3.69 -8.86 3.09
CA ASP A 84 3.08 -9.82 2.16
C ASP A 84 3.77 -9.65 0.79
N ARG A 85 3.25 -10.32 -0.25
CA ARG A 85 3.50 -9.97 -1.65
C ARG A 85 3.16 -8.52 -1.92
N TYR A 86 3.71 -7.99 -3.01
CA TYR A 86 3.38 -6.64 -3.46
C TYR A 86 1.88 -6.53 -3.75
N LYS A 87 1.31 -5.37 -3.40
CA LYS A 87 0.02 -4.95 -3.93
C LYS A 87 0.22 -4.34 -5.31
N SER A 88 -0.69 -4.62 -6.23
CA SER A 88 -0.69 -4.10 -7.60
C SER A 88 -2.09 -3.71 -8.04
N GLU A 89 -2.14 -2.72 -8.91
CA GLU A 89 -3.33 -2.24 -9.61
C GLU A 89 -2.90 -1.94 -11.04
N VAL A 90 -3.74 -2.27 -12.02
CA VAL A 90 -3.45 -2.10 -13.44
C VAL A 90 -3.67 -0.63 -13.82
N VAL A 91 -2.78 -0.09 -14.65
CA VAL A 91 -2.91 1.25 -15.24
C VAL A 91 -3.22 1.07 -16.72
N GLU A 92 -4.44 1.42 -17.14
CA GLU A 92 -4.96 1.11 -18.47
C GLU A 92 -4.92 2.31 -19.44
N ASP A 93 -4.75 3.53 -18.95
CA ASP A 93 -4.75 4.74 -19.78
C ASP A 93 -3.68 5.76 -19.37
N ASP A 94 -3.32 6.61 -20.33
CA ASP A 94 -2.30 7.65 -20.18
C ASP A 94 -2.64 8.69 -19.11
N GLY A 95 -3.93 9.03 -18.95
CA GLY A 95 -4.39 9.99 -17.94
C GLY A 95 -4.22 9.45 -16.53
N TYR A 96 -4.60 8.18 -16.34
CA TYR A 96 -4.40 7.50 -15.06
C TYR A 96 -2.92 7.26 -14.77
N LEU A 97 -2.11 6.95 -15.80
CA LEU A 97 -0.65 6.86 -15.67
C LEU A 97 -0.05 8.14 -15.08
N LEU A 98 -0.44 9.31 -15.59
CA LEU A 98 0.02 10.58 -15.05
C LEU A 98 -0.46 10.80 -13.61
N THR A 99 -1.71 10.44 -13.30
CA THR A 99 -2.28 10.51 -11.94
C THR A 99 -1.45 9.66 -10.96
N VAL A 100 -1.17 8.40 -11.29
CA VAL A 100 -0.35 7.51 -10.46
C VAL A 100 1.06 8.07 -10.31
N LEU A 101 1.67 8.57 -11.38
CA LEU A 101 3.01 9.16 -11.34
C LEU A 101 3.07 10.37 -10.37
N ARG A 102 2.07 11.27 -10.43
CA ARG A 102 1.96 12.38 -9.48
C ARG A 102 1.74 11.89 -8.07
N TYR A 103 0.85 10.92 -7.85
CA TYR A 103 0.60 10.33 -6.55
C TYR A 103 1.91 9.77 -5.93
N ILE A 104 2.69 9.02 -6.71
CA ILE A 104 3.97 8.44 -6.27
C ILE A 104 4.94 9.55 -5.86
N HIS A 105 5.16 10.55 -6.72
CA HIS A 105 6.12 11.61 -6.44
C HIS A 105 5.68 12.52 -5.29
N GLN A 106 4.38 12.75 -5.12
CA GLN A 106 3.83 13.57 -4.02
C GLN A 106 3.69 12.81 -2.69
N ASN A 107 3.96 11.51 -2.64
CA ASN A 107 3.81 10.73 -1.40
C ASN A 107 4.59 11.33 -0.21
N PRO A 108 5.85 11.80 -0.38
CA PRO A 108 6.58 12.48 0.70
C PRO A 108 5.99 13.83 1.12
N LEU A 109 5.31 14.55 0.21
CA LEU A 109 4.58 15.78 0.53
C LEU A 109 3.32 15.46 1.36
N LYS A 110 2.53 14.47 0.91
CA LYS A 110 1.32 14.00 1.62
C LYS A 110 1.64 13.48 3.02
N ALA A 111 2.81 12.87 3.20
CA ALA A 111 3.33 12.42 4.49
C ALA A 111 3.99 13.54 5.33
N CYS A 112 3.95 14.80 4.88
CA CYS A 112 4.55 15.97 5.56
C CYS A 112 6.06 15.84 5.85
N ILE A 113 6.78 15.01 5.08
CA ILE A 113 8.23 14.80 5.25
C ILE A 113 9.04 15.96 4.65
N ILE A 114 8.52 16.53 3.57
CA ILE A 114 9.15 17.63 2.82
C ILE A 114 8.10 18.70 2.50
N LYS A 115 8.56 19.91 2.18
CA LYS A 115 7.71 21.01 1.68
C LYS A 115 7.79 21.20 0.17
N ASN A 116 8.83 20.68 -0.46
CA ASN A 116 9.05 20.75 -1.89
C ASN A 116 9.47 19.39 -2.42
N ILE A 117 8.74 18.90 -3.43
CA ILE A 117 8.92 17.59 -4.08
C ILE A 117 10.36 17.34 -4.57
N GLU A 118 11.05 18.40 -4.98
CA GLU A 118 12.43 18.34 -5.48
C GLU A 118 13.46 17.98 -4.39
N GLN A 119 13.11 18.15 -3.11
CA GLN A 119 14.01 17.91 -1.98
C GLN A 119 14.12 16.44 -1.58
N TYR A 120 13.23 15.57 -2.08
CA TYR A 120 13.22 14.17 -1.68
C TYR A 120 14.13 13.32 -2.58
N PRO A 121 15.25 12.80 -2.07
CA PRO A 121 16.24 12.10 -2.89
C PRO A 121 15.82 10.68 -3.28
N TRP A 122 14.83 10.11 -2.60
CA TRP A 122 14.38 8.73 -2.79
C TRP A 122 13.14 8.61 -3.68
N SER A 123 13.00 9.54 -4.62
CA SER A 123 11.91 9.60 -5.61
C SER A 123 12.47 9.81 -7.00
N SER A 124 11.83 9.22 -8.00
CA SER A 124 12.18 9.40 -9.42
C SER A 124 11.88 10.80 -9.95
N TYR A 125 11.27 11.69 -9.17
CA TYR A 125 10.92 13.04 -9.64
C TYR A 125 12.14 13.78 -10.23
N GLN A 126 13.33 13.62 -9.64
CA GLN A 126 14.55 14.25 -10.14
C GLN A 126 14.99 13.71 -11.52
N GLU A 127 14.66 12.46 -11.87
CA GLU A 127 14.96 11.89 -13.18
C GLU A 127 14.15 12.54 -14.31
N TYR A 128 12.98 13.10 -13.99
CA TYR A 128 12.13 13.81 -14.94
C TYR A 128 12.60 15.23 -15.22
N ILE A 129 13.25 15.87 -14.26
CA ILE A 129 13.64 17.29 -14.33
C ILE A 129 15.14 17.49 -14.52
N GLY A 130 15.93 16.42 -14.41
CA GLY A 130 17.38 16.48 -14.37
C GLY A 130 18.03 15.22 -14.96
N LYS A 131 18.84 14.54 -14.15
CA LYS A 131 19.64 13.40 -14.61
C LYS A 131 18.83 12.11 -14.54
N LYS A 132 18.67 11.46 -15.69
CA LYS A 132 18.09 10.12 -15.81
C LYS A 132 18.98 9.07 -15.14
N ASP A 133 18.37 8.05 -14.56
CA ASP A 133 19.04 6.85 -14.05
C ASP A 133 18.27 5.58 -14.45
N ILE A 134 17.24 5.19 -13.70
CA ILE A 134 16.53 3.93 -13.90
C ILE A 134 15.17 4.07 -14.58
N CYS A 135 14.62 5.28 -14.67
CA CYS A 135 13.26 5.52 -15.17
C CYS A 135 13.21 5.83 -16.67
N GLU A 136 12.21 5.26 -17.34
CA GLU A 136 11.82 5.56 -18.71
C GLU A 136 10.98 6.84 -18.77
N THR A 137 11.63 8.00 -18.61
CA THR A 137 10.93 9.29 -18.51
C THR A 137 10.40 9.82 -19.85
N ALA A 138 10.89 9.29 -20.98
CA ALA A 138 10.55 9.79 -22.31
C ALA A 138 9.07 9.62 -22.65
N PHE A 139 8.51 8.42 -22.39
CA PHE A 139 7.11 8.14 -22.68
C PHE A 139 6.15 9.02 -21.85
N PRO A 140 6.25 9.08 -20.51
CA PRO A 140 5.33 9.91 -19.73
C PRO A 140 5.48 11.41 -20.02
N LEU A 141 6.70 11.90 -20.33
CA LEU A 141 6.90 13.29 -20.77
C LEU A 141 6.24 13.56 -22.13
N SER A 142 6.25 12.59 -23.04
CA SER A 142 5.66 12.75 -24.37
C SER A 142 4.15 12.96 -24.35
N ILE A 143 3.46 12.48 -23.29
CA ILE A 143 2.03 12.70 -23.05
C ILE A 143 1.74 14.20 -22.87
N PHE A 144 2.67 14.95 -22.25
CA PHE A 144 2.51 16.41 -22.06
C PHE A 144 2.87 17.20 -23.32
N SER A 145 3.99 16.86 -23.97
CA SER A 145 4.43 17.54 -25.20
C SER A 145 5.53 16.77 -25.94
N LYS A 146 5.59 16.95 -27.26
CA LYS A 146 6.72 16.49 -28.08
C LYS A 146 8.00 17.32 -27.87
N ASP A 147 7.87 18.57 -27.40
CA ASP A 147 9.01 19.40 -27.02
C ASP A 147 9.40 19.09 -25.57
N ASN A 148 10.60 18.55 -25.36
CA ASN A 148 11.10 18.18 -24.04
C ASN A 148 11.10 19.34 -23.04
N LYS A 149 11.46 20.57 -23.43
CA LYS A 149 11.48 21.71 -22.49
C LYS A 149 10.07 22.06 -22.04
N LYS A 150 9.13 22.05 -22.99
CA LYS A 150 7.71 22.29 -22.71
C LYS A 150 7.10 21.16 -21.88
N ALA A 151 7.42 19.91 -22.18
CA ALA A 151 6.98 18.73 -21.46
C ALA A 151 7.42 18.77 -19.99
N VAL A 152 8.69 19.06 -19.73
CA VAL A 152 9.22 19.17 -18.35
C VAL A 152 8.52 20.30 -17.59
N LYS A 153 8.25 21.45 -18.24
CA LYS A 153 7.50 22.54 -17.61
C LYS A 153 6.08 22.12 -17.24
N LEU A 154 5.34 21.53 -18.18
CA LEU A 154 3.98 21.04 -17.94
C LEU A 154 3.93 19.93 -16.89
N PHE A 155 4.94 19.07 -16.86
CA PHE A 155 5.11 18.04 -15.85
C PHE A 155 5.27 18.65 -14.45
N LYS A 156 6.13 19.67 -14.29
CA LYS A 156 6.28 20.40 -13.03
C LYS A 156 4.97 21.06 -12.59
N ASP A 157 4.30 21.76 -13.51
CA ASP A 157 3.03 22.43 -13.25
C ASP A 157 1.94 21.41 -12.84
N PHE A 158 1.92 20.22 -13.46
CA PHE A 158 1.00 19.15 -13.12
C PHE A 158 1.25 18.58 -11.71
N HIS A 159 2.53 18.43 -11.32
CA HIS A 159 2.94 17.94 -10.00
C HIS A 159 2.82 19.00 -8.90
N ALA A 160 2.74 20.28 -9.24
CA ALA A 160 2.54 21.36 -8.27
C ALA A 160 1.07 21.52 -7.84
N LYS A 161 0.12 20.91 -8.57
CA LYS A 161 -1.31 21.02 -8.27
C LYS A 161 -1.68 20.20 -7.02
N GLU A 162 -2.44 20.84 -6.13
CA GLU A 162 -3.21 20.14 -5.11
C GLU A 162 -4.23 19.19 -5.76
N ASN A 163 -4.44 18.05 -5.12
CA ASN A 163 -5.32 16.99 -5.61
C ASN A 163 -5.76 16.09 -4.45
N GLN A 164 -6.74 15.24 -4.73
CA GLN A 164 -7.21 14.18 -3.83
C GLN A 164 -6.92 12.81 -4.45
N ASP A 165 -5.79 12.66 -5.15
CA ASP A 165 -5.45 11.39 -5.78
C ASP A 165 -5.24 10.32 -4.72
N HIS A 166 -5.93 9.20 -4.87
CA HIS A 166 -5.80 8.00 -4.05
C HIS A 166 -5.50 6.82 -4.97
N CYS A 167 -4.31 6.24 -4.83
CA CYS A 167 -3.85 5.14 -5.67
C CYS A 167 -3.26 4.05 -4.79
N LEU A 168 -3.83 2.83 -4.84
CA LEU A 168 -3.30 1.66 -4.16
C LEU A 168 -2.99 1.85 -2.65
N ASP A 169 -3.79 2.67 -1.94
CA ASP A 169 -3.58 2.95 -0.51
C ASP A 169 -3.81 1.68 0.36
N TYR A 170 -3.06 1.56 1.46
CA TYR A 170 -3.37 0.57 2.48
C TYR A 170 -4.49 1.12 3.36
N GLU A 171 -5.70 0.59 3.20
CA GLU A 171 -6.72 0.72 4.23
C GLU A 171 -6.29 -0.13 5.41
N ASP A 172 -5.99 0.50 6.54
CA ASP A 172 -5.86 -0.22 7.80
C ASP A 172 -7.25 -0.72 8.17
N THR A 173 -7.60 -1.94 7.73
CA THR A 173 -8.76 -2.63 8.25
C THR A 173 -8.44 -3.05 9.67
N PHE A 174 -8.60 -2.12 10.62
CA PHE A 174 -8.60 -2.47 12.03
C PHE A 174 -9.80 -3.38 12.25
N ARG A 175 -9.52 -4.68 12.33
CA ARG A 175 -10.53 -5.66 12.73
C ARG A 175 -10.87 -5.35 14.17
N ILE A 176 -12.12 -4.93 14.39
CA ILE A 176 -12.71 -4.69 15.72
C ILE A 176 -12.25 -5.80 16.64
N ASN A 177 -11.55 -5.46 17.72
CA ASN A 177 -11.04 -6.48 18.65
C ASN A 177 -12.19 -7.03 19.51
N ASP A 178 -11.94 -8.08 20.29
CA ASP A 178 -13.02 -8.71 21.08
C ASP A 178 -13.56 -7.80 22.19
N LEU A 179 -12.76 -6.87 22.72
CA LEU A 179 -13.23 -5.90 23.72
C LEU A 179 -14.19 -4.90 23.08
N GLU A 180 -13.80 -4.32 21.94
CA GLU A 180 -14.65 -3.41 21.16
C GLU A 180 -15.91 -4.11 20.67
N ALA A 181 -15.79 -5.35 20.19
CA ALA A 181 -16.92 -6.15 19.76
C ALA A 181 -17.88 -6.43 20.92
N ALA A 182 -17.35 -6.72 22.12
CA ALA A 182 -18.17 -6.90 23.31
C ALA A 182 -18.91 -5.61 23.69
N GLU A 183 -18.25 -4.44 23.62
CA GLU A 183 -18.88 -3.14 23.87
C GLU A 183 -19.96 -2.81 22.83
N ILE A 184 -19.71 -3.13 21.55
CA ILE A 184 -20.72 -2.99 20.49
C ILE A 184 -21.94 -3.87 20.79
N ILE A 185 -21.73 -5.13 21.19
CA ILE A 185 -22.82 -6.05 21.53
C ILE A 185 -23.61 -5.52 22.73
N LYS A 186 -22.92 -5.16 23.83
CA LYS A 186 -23.53 -4.62 25.04
C LYS A 186 -24.38 -3.38 24.76
N LYS A 187 -23.82 -2.42 24.01
CA LYS A 187 -24.50 -1.16 23.67
C LYS A 187 -25.68 -1.37 22.73
N SER A 188 -25.55 -2.26 21.74
CA SER A 188 -26.61 -2.50 20.75
C SER A 188 -27.77 -3.32 21.32
N ALA A 189 -27.49 -4.19 22.29
CA ALA A 189 -28.49 -5.01 22.95
C ALA A 189 -28.96 -4.45 24.30
N GLU A 190 -28.41 -3.31 24.75
CA GLU A 190 -28.69 -2.68 26.05
C GLU A 190 -28.50 -3.66 27.23
N ILE A 191 -27.36 -4.37 27.25
CA ILE A 191 -27.03 -5.40 28.25
C ILE A 191 -25.64 -5.19 28.85
N ASP A 192 -25.47 -5.64 30.10
CA ASP A 192 -24.17 -5.57 30.79
C ASP A 192 -23.25 -6.76 30.44
N SER A 193 -23.83 -7.86 29.94
CA SER A 193 -23.11 -9.10 29.63
C SER A 193 -23.56 -9.65 28.29
N THR A 194 -22.60 -9.91 27.40
CA THR A 194 -22.81 -10.37 26.02
C THR A 194 -23.50 -11.73 25.93
N ASN A 195 -23.34 -12.58 26.95
CA ASN A 195 -23.96 -13.91 27.02
C ASN A 195 -25.48 -13.85 27.15
N LYS A 196 -26.08 -12.70 27.52
CA LYS A 196 -27.55 -12.56 27.60
C LYS A 196 -28.22 -12.64 26.22
N VAL A 197 -27.47 -12.42 25.14
CA VAL A 197 -27.99 -12.45 23.75
C VAL A 197 -28.52 -13.84 23.37
N GLN A 198 -27.93 -14.93 23.85
CA GLN A 198 -28.41 -16.28 23.50
C GLN A 198 -29.79 -16.61 24.08
N SER A 199 -30.13 -16.00 25.22
CA SER A 199 -31.41 -16.19 25.93
C SER A 199 -32.55 -15.33 25.39
N PHE A 200 -32.28 -14.40 24.48
CA PHE A 200 -33.33 -13.62 23.83
C PHE A 200 -34.20 -14.48 22.92
N ASP A 201 -35.43 -14.02 22.70
CA ASP A 201 -36.32 -14.65 21.74
C ASP A 201 -35.71 -14.64 20.33
N LYS A 202 -36.17 -15.58 19.50
CA LYS A 202 -35.59 -15.81 18.17
C LYS A 202 -35.65 -14.57 17.28
N GLU A 203 -36.72 -13.79 17.36
CA GLU A 203 -36.92 -12.64 16.46
C GLU A 203 -35.97 -11.50 16.86
N HIS A 204 -35.96 -11.13 18.14
CA HIS A 204 -35.09 -10.08 18.67
C HIS A 204 -33.61 -10.43 18.52
N ARG A 205 -33.21 -11.66 18.89
CA ARG A 205 -31.83 -12.13 18.74
C ARG A 205 -31.36 -12.07 17.29
N ASN A 206 -32.20 -12.47 16.34
CA ASN A 206 -31.83 -12.46 14.93
C ASN A 206 -31.68 -11.03 14.38
N LYS A 207 -32.50 -10.09 14.84
CA LYS A 207 -32.39 -8.66 14.52
C LYS A 207 -31.05 -8.09 15.00
N LEU A 208 -30.67 -8.37 16.25
CA LEU A 208 -29.41 -7.96 16.84
C LEU A 208 -28.20 -8.57 16.11
N ILE A 209 -28.24 -9.87 15.78
CA ILE A 209 -27.15 -10.52 15.03
C ILE A 209 -26.93 -9.85 13.67
N LYS A 210 -28.01 -9.49 12.95
CA LYS A 210 -27.91 -8.74 11.69
C LYS A 210 -27.30 -7.35 11.90
N GLU A 211 -27.66 -6.69 12.99
CA GLU A 211 -27.08 -5.39 13.35
C GLU A 211 -25.59 -5.50 13.68
N PHE A 212 -25.17 -6.51 14.44
CA PHE A 212 -23.76 -6.75 14.78
C PHE A 212 -22.91 -6.95 13.52
N LYS A 213 -23.41 -7.73 12.55
CA LYS A 213 -22.75 -7.90 11.24
C LYS A 213 -22.64 -6.60 10.47
N LYS A 214 -23.70 -5.79 10.44
CA LYS A 214 -23.67 -4.46 9.81
C LYS A 214 -22.65 -3.52 10.46
N LYS A 215 -22.41 -3.67 11.76
CA LYS A 215 -21.38 -2.95 12.52
C LYS A 215 -19.97 -3.56 12.39
N GLY A 216 -19.78 -4.53 11.51
CA GLY A 216 -18.46 -5.08 11.17
C GLY A 216 -17.99 -6.26 12.02
N LEU A 217 -18.82 -6.82 12.90
CA LEU A 217 -18.44 -7.99 13.70
C LEU A 217 -18.43 -9.26 12.85
N SER A 218 -17.36 -10.05 12.96
CA SER A 218 -17.28 -11.34 12.27
C SER A 218 -18.18 -12.40 12.92
N ILE A 219 -18.64 -13.38 12.14
CA ILE A 219 -19.49 -14.49 12.61
C ILE A 219 -18.86 -15.19 13.84
N ARG A 220 -17.55 -15.39 13.83
CA ARG A 220 -16.80 -16.03 14.93
C ARG A 220 -16.77 -15.19 16.21
N GLN A 221 -16.72 -13.86 16.09
CA GLN A 221 -16.77 -12.98 17.25
C GLN A 221 -18.15 -12.99 17.87
N ILE A 222 -19.20 -12.93 17.04
CA ILE A 222 -20.58 -13.02 17.52
C ILE A 222 -20.78 -14.36 18.23
N GLU A 223 -20.36 -15.48 17.62
CA GLU A 223 -20.45 -16.81 18.23
C GLU A 223 -19.77 -16.87 19.59
N ARG A 224 -18.49 -16.49 19.67
CA ARG A 224 -17.68 -16.56 20.89
C ARG A 224 -18.19 -15.65 21.99
N LEU A 225 -18.63 -14.43 21.65
CA LEU A 225 -19.02 -13.42 22.64
C LEU A 225 -20.48 -13.58 23.09
N THR A 226 -21.37 -14.08 22.24
CA THR A 226 -22.81 -14.18 22.55
C THR A 226 -23.25 -15.58 22.97
N GLY A 227 -22.47 -16.62 22.66
CA GLY A 227 -22.85 -18.03 22.85
C GLY A 227 -23.81 -18.56 21.76
N VAL A 228 -24.24 -17.73 20.81
CA VAL A 228 -25.12 -18.17 19.72
C VAL A 228 -24.34 -19.02 18.72
N SER A 229 -24.84 -20.22 18.41
CA SER A 229 -24.14 -21.15 17.49
C SER A 229 -23.84 -20.54 16.12
N PHE A 230 -22.67 -20.88 15.56
CA PHE A 230 -22.25 -20.51 14.21
C PHE A 230 -23.33 -20.73 13.14
N GLY A 231 -24.02 -21.88 13.19
CA GLY A 231 -25.04 -22.24 12.19
C GLY A 231 -26.27 -21.32 12.21
N VAL A 232 -26.62 -20.75 13.36
CA VAL A 232 -27.69 -19.75 13.45
C VAL A 232 -27.19 -18.41 12.88
N ILE A 233 -26.01 -17.95 13.32
CA ILE A 233 -25.46 -16.67 12.89
C ILE A 233 -25.21 -16.65 11.38
N ARG A 234 -24.64 -17.72 10.81
CA ARG A 234 -24.30 -17.80 9.38
C ARG A 234 -25.52 -17.69 8.46
N ARG A 235 -26.70 -18.13 8.91
CA ARG A 235 -27.94 -18.12 8.12
C ARG A 235 -28.65 -16.76 8.07
N LEU A 236 -28.26 -15.81 8.91
CA LEU A 236 -28.88 -14.49 9.06
C LEU A 236 -28.12 -13.39 8.32
#